data_AF-A0A4Q5X5P0-F1
#
_entry.id   AF-A0A4Q5X5P0-F1
#
_cell.length_a   1.000
_cell.length_b   1.000
_cell.length_c   1.000
_cell.angle_alpha   90.00
_cell.angle_beta   90.00
_cell.angle_gamma   90.00
#
_symmetry.space_group_name_H-M   'P 1'
#
loop_
_entity.id
_entity.type
_entity.pdbx_description
1 polymer ?
#
loop_
_entity_poly.entity_id
_entity_poly.type
_entity_poly.pdbx_seq_one_letter_code
_entity_poly.pdbx_strand_id
1 'polypeptide(L)'
;MSAIIPEMEAQRGTVNAQLADAKRRKDVVKSLCLDDKVKQMKLATETAKDRVIGLSSAVSQNDGDRSKHEFTVIQVLRERVQTLVAEAQQCIGEETGFIGNTEVVVDIDPAVPDADPSDFPEDPIVSEPPVLSSPTM
;
A
#
# COMPACT_ATOMS: atom_id res chain seq x y z
N MET A 1 13.81 2.92 30.92
CA MET A 1 12.40 2.51 30.65
C MET A 1 11.47 3.65 30.21
N SER A 2 11.87 4.94 30.35
CA SER A 2 10.98 6.08 30.06
C SER A 2 10.67 6.35 28.57
N ALA A 3 11.29 5.62 27.64
CA ALA A 3 11.21 5.93 26.20
C ALA A 3 10.22 5.06 25.39
N ILE A 4 9.75 3.92 25.91
CA ILE A 4 8.95 2.96 25.12
C ILE A 4 7.58 3.53 24.74
N ILE A 5 6.86 4.13 25.70
CA ILE A 5 5.53 4.71 25.43
C ILE A 5 5.62 5.87 24.41
N PRO A 6 6.52 6.86 24.58
CA PRO A 6 6.72 7.89 23.55
C PRO A 6 7.07 7.33 22.17
N GLU A 7 7.89 6.28 22.09
CA GLU A 7 8.23 5.61 20.82
C GLU A 7 6.98 5.03 20.14
N MET A 8 6.16 4.27 20.88
CA MET A 8 4.92 3.69 20.35
C MET A 8 3.93 4.78 19.93
N GLU A 9 3.84 5.87 20.67
CA GLU A 9 2.98 7.02 20.33
C GLU A 9 3.46 7.74 19.07
N ALA A 10 4.77 7.91 18.90
CA ALA A 10 5.36 8.49 17.70
C ALA A 10 5.07 7.62 16.46
N GLN A 11 5.24 6.29 16.57
CA GLN A 11 4.90 5.34 15.51
C GLN A 11 3.44 5.44 15.10
N ARG A 12 2.52 5.47 16.08
CA ARG A 12 1.09 5.69 15.84
C ARG A 12 0.81 7.05 15.21
N GLY A 13 1.58 8.08 15.56
CA GLY A 13 1.52 9.41 14.97
C GLY A 13 1.79 9.40 13.46
N THR A 14 2.82 8.67 13.03
CA THR A 14 3.14 8.49 11.61
C THR A 14 1.99 7.86 10.84
N VAL A 15 1.42 6.75 11.35
CA VAL A 15 0.30 6.06 10.68
C VAL A 15 -0.98 6.92 10.68
N ASN A 16 -1.21 7.70 11.74
CA ASN A 16 -2.32 8.67 11.79
C ASN A 16 -2.21 9.76 10.72
N ALA A 17 -1.01 10.26 10.45
CA ALA A 17 -0.79 11.24 9.38
C ALA A 17 -1.14 10.64 8.01
N GLN A 18 -0.75 9.39 7.76
CA GLN A 18 -1.11 8.65 6.54
C GLN A 18 -2.62 8.43 6.42
N LEU A 19 -3.29 8.09 7.54
CA LEU A 19 -4.75 7.94 7.59
C LEU A 19 -5.45 9.27 7.26
N ALA A 20 -4.94 10.39 7.76
CA ALA A 20 -5.47 11.71 7.46
C ALA A 20 -5.34 12.06 5.98
N ASP A 21 -4.20 11.74 5.35
CA ASP A 21 -4.00 11.91 3.90
C ASP A 21 -4.95 11.01 3.09
N ALA A 22 -5.07 9.73 3.44
CA ALA A 22 -6.00 8.80 2.79
C ALA A 22 -7.47 9.28 2.87
N LYS A 23 -7.90 9.79 4.04
CA LYS A 23 -9.23 10.39 4.23
C LYS A 23 -9.42 11.65 3.37
N ARG A 24 -8.40 12.51 3.24
CA ARG A 24 -8.45 13.70 2.37
C ARG A 24 -8.58 13.33 0.90
N ARG A 25 -7.90 12.28 0.45
CA ARG A 25 -7.96 11.75 -0.93
C ARG A 25 -9.23 10.92 -1.21
N LYS A 26 -10.09 10.72 -0.21
CA LYS A 26 -11.29 9.86 -0.29
C LYS A 26 -10.97 8.42 -0.71
N ASP A 27 -9.80 7.93 -0.35
CA ASP A 27 -9.42 6.54 -0.53
C ASP A 27 -10.05 5.70 0.58
N VAL A 28 -11.21 5.12 0.29
CA VAL A 28 -12.01 4.37 1.28
C VAL A 28 -11.29 3.11 1.73
N VAL A 29 -10.65 2.39 0.81
CA VAL A 29 -9.97 1.11 1.13
C VAL A 29 -8.76 1.38 2.03
N LYS A 30 -7.89 2.32 1.62
CA LYS A 30 -6.70 2.68 2.39
C LYS A 30 -7.07 3.28 3.74
N SER A 31 -8.07 4.16 3.79
CA SER A 31 -8.49 4.78 5.05
C SER A 31 -9.08 3.76 6.03
N LEU A 32 -9.86 2.77 5.57
CA LEU A 32 -10.36 1.69 6.43
C LEU A 32 -9.22 0.81 6.97
N CYS A 33 -8.28 0.42 6.10
CA CYS A 33 -7.13 -0.39 6.49
C CYS A 33 -6.26 0.32 7.54
N LEU A 34 -5.90 1.59 7.29
CA LEU A 34 -5.09 2.39 8.22
C LEU A 34 -5.84 2.70 9.52
N ASP A 35 -7.15 2.93 9.49
CA ASP A 35 -7.97 3.18 10.68
C ASP A 35 -7.99 1.97 11.62
N ASP A 36 -8.09 0.76 11.07
CA ASP A 36 -7.94 -0.48 11.83
C ASP A 36 -6.57 -0.57 12.50
N LYS A 37 -5.47 -0.36 11.76
CA LYS A 37 -4.11 -0.41 12.33
C LYS A 37 -3.90 0.64 13.42
N VAL A 38 -4.34 1.87 13.21
CA VAL A 38 -4.27 2.92 14.24
C VAL A 38 -5.02 2.52 15.51
N LYS A 39 -6.19 1.91 15.40
CA LYS A 39 -6.97 1.43 16.56
C LYS A 39 -6.22 0.32 17.30
N GLN A 40 -5.65 -0.65 16.57
CA GLN A 40 -4.84 -1.70 17.16
C GLN A 40 -3.59 -1.15 17.88
N MET A 41 -2.89 -0.19 17.26
CA MET A 41 -1.73 0.47 17.86
C MET A 41 -2.13 1.23 19.13
N LYS A 42 -3.25 1.96 19.10
CA LYS A 42 -3.77 2.66 20.27
C LYS A 42 -4.02 1.68 21.42
N LEU A 43 -4.71 0.57 21.16
CA LEU A 43 -4.97 -0.44 22.18
C LEU A 43 -3.67 -1.02 22.77
N ALA A 44 -2.70 -1.35 21.92
CA ALA A 44 -1.40 -1.86 22.35
C ALA A 44 -0.65 -0.84 23.22
N THR A 45 -0.63 0.45 22.83
CA THR A 45 -0.01 1.53 23.63
C THR A 45 -0.70 1.72 24.97
N GLU A 46 -2.03 1.75 25.03
CA GLU A 46 -2.75 1.89 26.30
C GLU A 46 -2.52 0.67 27.21
N THR A 47 -2.54 -0.54 26.65
CA THR A 47 -2.18 -1.75 27.41
C THR A 47 -0.75 -1.67 27.93
N ALA A 48 0.20 -1.13 27.16
CA ALA A 48 1.58 -0.98 27.60
C ALA A 48 1.71 0.03 28.74
N LYS A 49 0.92 1.13 28.74
CA LYS A 49 0.86 2.08 29.85
C LYS A 49 0.39 1.40 31.15
N ASP A 50 -0.66 0.59 31.07
CA ASP A 50 -1.15 -0.16 32.22
C ASP A 50 -0.10 -1.13 32.77
N ARG A 51 0.65 -1.81 31.88
CA ARG A 51 1.75 -2.71 32.27
C ARG A 51 2.94 -1.95 32.87
N VAL A 52 3.22 -0.72 32.44
CA VAL A 52 4.24 0.13 33.08
C VAL A 52 3.85 0.48 34.52
N ILE A 53 2.57 0.75 34.78
CA ILE A 53 2.05 0.96 36.14
C ILE A 53 2.21 -0.32 36.97
N GLY A 54 1.84 -1.47 36.40
CA GLY A 54 2.01 -2.79 37.03
C GLY A 54 3.47 -3.10 37.36
N LEU A 55 4.39 -2.82 36.44
CA LEU A 55 5.83 -2.95 36.63
C LEU A 55 6.34 -2.06 37.75
N SER A 56 5.95 -0.78 37.76
CA SER A 56 6.35 0.15 38.84
C SER A 56 5.88 -0.34 40.21
N SER A 57 4.67 -0.90 40.27
CA SER A 57 4.12 -1.48 41.50
C SER A 57 4.90 -2.73 41.93
N ALA A 58 5.19 -3.64 41.01
CA ALA A 58 5.97 -4.85 41.29
C ALA A 58 7.40 -4.52 41.79
N VAL A 59 8.05 -3.52 41.17
CA VAL A 59 9.36 -3.02 41.61
C VAL A 59 9.28 -2.43 43.02
N SER A 60 8.24 -1.65 43.32
CA SER A 60 8.06 -1.07 44.66
C SER A 60 7.81 -2.12 45.74
N GLN A 61 7.24 -3.27 45.37
CA GLN A 61 6.97 -4.39 46.25
C GLN A 61 8.12 -5.41 46.31
N ASN A 62 9.23 -5.16 45.60
CA ASN A 62 10.36 -6.09 45.48
C ASN A 62 9.97 -7.46 44.90
N ASP A 63 8.90 -7.51 44.11
CA ASP A 63 8.42 -8.71 43.42
C ASP A 63 9.15 -8.85 42.08
N GLY A 64 10.26 -9.59 42.11
CA GLY A 64 11.15 -9.76 40.95
C GLY A 64 10.52 -10.55 39.81
N ASP A 65 9.70 -11.57 40.11
CA ASP A 65 9.09 -12.41 39.08
C ASP A 65 7.96 -11.66 38.37
N ARG A 66 7.13 -10.93 39.12
CA ARG A 66 6.12 -10.05 38.52
C ARG A 66 6.77 -8.94 37.71
N SER A 67 7.85 -8.33 38.21
CA SER A 67 8.58 -7.30 37.47
C SER A 67 9.10 -7.81 36.11
N LYS A 68 9.68 -9.02 36.07
CA LYS A 68 10.13 -9.64 34.81
C LYS A 68 8.95 -9.91 33.86
N HIS A 69 7.82 -10.38 34.39
CA HIS A 69 6.63 -10.65 33.60
C HIS A 69 6.09 -9.37 32.95
N GLU A 70 5.85 -8.32 33.74
CA GLU A 70 5.34 -7.04 33.23
C GLU A 70 6.28 -6.45 32.17
N PHE A 71 7.60 -6.51 32.42
CA PHE A 71 8.59 -6.07 31.44
C PHE A 71 8.54 -6.87 30.13
N THR A 72 8.40 -8.19 30.20
CA THR A 72 8.28 -9.05 29.02
C THR A 72 7.04 -8.69 28.21
N VAL A 73 5.90 -8.47 28.87
CA VAL A 73 4.66 -8.06 28.21
C VAL A 73 4.81 -6.70 27.53
N ILE A 74 5.49 -5.73 28.16
CA ILE A 74 5.78 -4.44 27.54
C ILE A 74 6.59 -4.60 26.25
N GLN A 75 7.60 -5.47 26.22
CA GLN A 75 8.38 -5.73 25.00
C GLN A 75 7.52 -6.33 23.89
N VAL A 76 6.68 -7.31 24.20
CA VAL A 76 5.76 -7.92 23.22
C VAL A 76 4.80 -6.88 22.64
N LEU A 77 4.28 -5.96 23.47
CA LEU A 77 3.41 -4.88 23.01
C LEU A 77 4.14 -3.89 22.11
N ARG A 78 5.40 -3.57 22.42
CA ARG A 78 6.25 -2.74 21.56
C ARG A 78 6.47 -3.39 20.20
N GLU A 79 6.87 -4.66 20.19
CA GLU A 79 7.03 -5.44 18.95
C GLU A 79 5.73 -5.49 18.15
N ARG A 80 4.57 -5.66 18.82
CA ARG A 80 3.27 -5.61 18.14
C ARG A 80 3.02 -4.27 17.45
N VAL A 81 3.36 -3.15 18.07
CA VAL A 81 3.22 -1.83 17.42
C VAL A 81 4.16 -1.70 16.22
N GLN A 82 5.40 -2.20 16.31
CA GLN A 82 6.32 -2.22 15.17
C GLN A 82 5.76 -3.05 14.00
N THR A 83 5.21 -4.23 14.28
CA THR A 83 4.54 -5.05 13.26
C THR A 83 3.33 -4.32 12.65
N LEU A 84 2.53 -3.63 13.46
CA LEU A 84 1.39 -2.84 12.96
C LEU A 84 1.82 -1.68 12.06
N VAL A 85 3.00 -1.09 12.27
CA VAL A 85 3.57 -0.10 11.34
C VAL A 85 3.89 -0.75 10.00
N ALA A 86 4.51 -1.93 9.98
CA ALA A 86 4.80 -2.66 8.75
C ALA A 86 3.52 -3.09 8.02
N GLU A 87 2.51 -3.60 8.75
CA GLU A 87 1.18 -3.91 8.19
C GLU A 87 0.50 -2.64 7.63
N ALA A 88 0.66 -1.48 8.28
CA ALA A 88 0.12 -0.22 7.79
C ALA A 88 0.79 0.24 6.48
N GLN A 89 2.09 -0.06 6.28
CA GLN A 89 2.77 0.20 5.01
C GLN A 89 2.17 -0.65 3.87
N GLN A 90 1.74 -1.89 4.16
CA GLN A 90 1.05 -2.73 3.18
C GLN A 90 -0.32 -2.16 2.77
N CYS A 91 -1.02 -1.46 3.66
CA CYS A 91 -2.27 -0.77 3.32
C CYS A 91 -2.11 0.30 2.23
N ILE A 92 -0.89 0.81 2.02
CA ILE A 92 -0.60 1.86 1.04
C ILE A 92 -0.61 1.30 -0.39
N GLY A 93 -0.54 -0.03 -0.56
CA GLY A 93 -0.39 -0.65 -1.87
C GLY A 93 1.01 -0.47 -2.48
N GLU A 94 1.94 0.08 -1.71
CA GLU A 94 3.36 0.00 -2.03
C GLU A 94 3.82 -1.38 -1.55
N GLU A 95 3.48 -2.40 -2.34
CA GLU A 95 4.16 -3.67 -2.24
C GLU A 95 5.64 -3.36 -2.45
N THR A 96 6.38 -3.26 -1.36
CA THR A 96 7.86 -3.24 -1.36
C THR A 96 8.43 -4.59 -1.82
N GLY A 97 7.65 -5.37 -2.57
CA GLY A 97 8.18 -6.20 -3.64
C GLY A 97 8.88 -5.28 -4.63
N PHE A 98 10.14 -5.02 -4.36
CA PHE A 98 11.12 -4.60 -5.35
C PHE A 98 11.02 -5.55 -6.56
N ILE A 99 10.18 -5.19 -7.53
CA ILE A 99 10.39 -5.53 -8.92
C ILE A 99 11.13 -4.30 -9.43
N GLY A 100 12.46 -4.34 -9.36
CA GLY A 100 13.31 -3.27 -9.85
C GLY A 100 12.82 -2.81 -11.23
N ASN A 101 12.84 -1.50 -11.46
CA ASN A 101 12.40 -0.83 -12.69
C ASN A 101 12.50 -1.78 -13.90
N THR A 102 11.38 -2.25 -14.43
CA THR A 102 11.39 -2.95 -15.72
C THR A 102 11.63 -1.91 -16.79
N GLU A 103 12.90 -1.72 -17.16
CA GLU A 103 13.27 -0.92 -18.33
C GLU A 103 12.99 -1.75 -19.58
N VAL A 104 11.96 -1.36 -20.32
CA VAL A 104 11.65 -1.95 -21.63
C VAL A 104 12.50 -1.22 -22.66
N VAL A 105 13.65 -1.78 -22.99
CA VAL A 105 14.45 -1.33 -24.14
C VAL A 105 13.83 -1.94 -25.40
N VAL A 106 13.30 -1.08 -26.27
CA VAL A 106 12.85 -1.48 -27.60
C VAL A 106 14.02 -1.23 -28.56
N ASP A 107 14.64 -2.31 -29.02
CA ASP A 107 15.61 -2.28 -30.12
C ASP A 107 14.85 -2.52 -31.43
N ILE A 108 14.80 -1.50 -32.29
CA ILE A 108 14.16 -1.58 -33.60
C ILE A 108 15.28 -1.80 -34.61
N ASP A 109 15.31 -2.98 -35.23
CA ASP A 109 16.29 -3.32 -36.25
C ASP A 109 16.17 -2.34 -37.44
N PRO A 110 17.25 -1.65 -37.84
CA PRO A 110 17.23 -0.70 -38.96
C PRO A 110 16.94 -1.33 -40.33
N ALA A 111 16.91 -2.66 -40.43
CA ALA A 111 16.44 -3.38 -41.62
C ALA A 111 14.90 -3.47 -41.72
N VAL A 112 14.16 -3.05 -40.68
CA VAL A 112 12.69 -3.01 -40.70
C VAL A 112 12.23 -1.78 -41.49
N PRO A 113 11.47 -1.95 -42.58
CA PRO A 113 10.90 -0.83 -43.32
C PRO A 113 9.87 -0.07 -42.47
N ASP A 114 9.93 1.26 -42.44
CA ASP A 114 8.93 2.14 -41.79
C ASP A 114 7.57 2.18 -42.51
N ALA A 115 7.46 1.50 -43.67
CA ALA A 115 6.25 1.51 -44.47
C ALA A 115 5.23 0.50 -43.93
N ASP A 116 4.02 0.99 -43.64
CA ASP A 116 2.89 0.14 -43.24
C ASP A 116 2.42 -0.70 -44.44
N PRO A 117 2.51 -2.04 -44.39
CA PRO A 117 2.09 -2.91 -45.48
C PRO A 117 0.56 -2.93 -45.71
N SER A 118 -0.22 -2.23 -44.88
CA SER A 118 -1.66 -2.05 -45.04
C SER A 118 -2.07 -0.78 -45.79
N ASP A 119 -1.10 0.04 -46.22
CA ASP A 119 -1.35 1.19 -47.07
C ASP A 119 -1.53 0.74 -48.53
N PHE A 120 -2.76 0.40 -48.90
CA PHE A 120 -3.14 0.07 -50.27
C PHE A 120 -3.46 1.35 -51.04
N PRO A 121 -3.00 1.50 -52.30
CA PRO A 121 -3.44 2.63 -53.13
C PRO A 121 -4.96 2.57 -53.28
N GLU A 122 -5.63 3.68 -52.97
CA GLU A 122 -7.05 3.87 -53.24
C GLU A 122 -7.26 4.00 -54.75
N ASP A 123 -7.21 2.89 -55.49
CA ASP A 123 -7.71 2.88 -56.86
C ASP A 123 -9.24 3.12 -56.79
N PRO A 124 -9.77 4.21 -57.37
CA PRO A 124 -11.20 4.42 -57.38
C PRO A 124 -11.83 3.31 -58.21
N ILE A 125 -12.64 2.47 -57.58
CA ILE A 125 -13.49 1.52 -58.29
C ILE A 125 -14.49 2.34 -59.12
N VAL A 126 -14.18 2.56 -60.40
CA VAL A 126 -15.14 3.10 -61.36
C VAL A 126 -16.15 1.98 -61.65
N SER A 127 -17.25 2.00 -60.88
CA SER A 127 -18.42 1.18 -61.19
C SER A 127 -19.13 1.81 -62.38
N GLU A 128 -18.77 1.37 -63.58
CA GLU A 128 -19.50 1.75 -64.79
C GLU A 128 -20.84 0.99 -64.78
N PRO A 129 -22.00 1.69 -64.77
CA PRO A 129 -23.29 1.03 -64.73
C PRO A 129 -23.49 0.17 -65.98
N PRO A 130 -24.10 -1.03 -65.85
CA PRO A 130 -24.35 -1.89 -66.99
C PRO A 130 -25.25 -1.18 -67.99
N VAL A 131 -24.87 -1.20 -69.28
CA VAL A 131 -25.70 -0.65 -70.35
C VAL A 131 -27.02 -1.40 -70.40
N LEU A 132 -28.12 -0.66 -70.15
CA LEU A 132 -29.47 -1.18 -70.29
C LEU A 132 -29.73 -1.48 -71.76
N SER A 133 -29.63 -2.76 -72.13
CA SER A 133 -30.18 -3.25 -73.39
C SER A 133 -31.69 -3.38 -73.19
N SER A 134 -32.45 -2.34 -73.55
CA SER A 134 -33.91 -2.40 -73.57
C SER A 134 -34.36 -3.20 -74.80
N PRO A 135 -35.07 -4.34 -74.66
CA PRO A 135 -35.70 -4.96 -75.82
C PRO A 135 -36.99 -4.21 -76.12
N THR A 136 -36.97 -3.46 -77.22
CA THR A 136 -38.17 -3.09 -77.96
C THR A 136 -38.53 -4.24 -78.88
N MET A 137 -39.56 -5.02 -78.51
CA MET A 137 -40.67 -5.50 -79.34
C MET A 137 -41.52 -6.51 -78.57
#